data_AF-A0A3R9PGH1-F1
#
_entry.id   AF-A0A3R9PGH1-F1
#
_cell.length_a   1.000
_cell.length_b   1.000
_cell.length_c   1.000
_cell.angle_alpha   90.00
_cell.angle_beta   90.00
_cell.angle_gamma   90.00
#
_symmetry.space_group_name_H-M   'P 1'
#
loop_
_entity.id
_entity.type
_entity.pdbx_description
1 polymer ?
#
loop_
_entity_poly.entity_id
_entity_poly.type
_entity_poly.pdbx_seq_one_letter_code
_entity_poly.pdbx_strand_id
1 'polypeptide(L)'
;MNPLRMFIPIALIILLSPLPFVYGQPQGYVLIYSPPRAYNADWMDVKAVYMKEEGEKIYFRIEYYGVMPSSKDYERSIAICIYADRNPQTGEDRRIWCRLQGADYFIKFSLSGDNFYYEALLFKWNNTFPKG
;
A
#
# COMPACT_ATOMS: atom_id res chain seq x y z
N MET A 1 16.00 -24.97 47.01
CA MET A 1 15.04 -24.92 45.88
C MET A 1 15.83 -24.76 44.60
N ASN A 2 15.71 -25.70 43.65
CA ASN A 2 16.49 -25.69 42.42
C ASN A 2 15.87 -24.71 41.40
N PRO A 3 16.58 -23.62 41.00
CA PRO A 3 16.03 -22.62 40.09
C PRO A 3 15.68 -23.18 38.71
N LEU A 4 16.28 -24.32 38.32
CA LEU A 4 16.04 -24.99 37.03
C LEU A 4 14.59 -25.48 36.83
N ARG A 5 13.86 -25.80 37.91
CA ARG A 5 12.49 -26.35 37.79
C ARG A 5 11.41 -25.30 37.55
N MET A 6 11.73 -24.02 37.74
CA MET A 6 10.77 -22.91 37.57
C MET A 6 10.72 -22.38 36.13
N PHE A 7 11.73 -22.67 35.29
CA PHE A 7 11.78 -22.21 33.90
C PHE A 7 11.00 -23.08 32.91
N ILE A 8 10.80 -24.37 33.24
CA ILE A 8 10.05 -25.32 32.41
C ILE A 8 8.59 -24.90 32.21
N PRO A 9 7.81 -24.50 33.24
CA PRO A 9 6.42 -24.10 33.02
C PRO A 9 6.29 -22.78 32.24
N ILE A 10 7.22 -21.84 32.39
CA ILE A 10 7.20 -20.55 31.68
C ILE A 10 7.44 -20.76 30.18
N ALA A 11 8.39 -21.62 29.80
CA ALA A 11 8.64 -21.96 28.40
C ALA A 11 7.43 -22.65 27.75
N LEU A 12 6.67 -23.46 28.50
CA LEU A 12 5.48 -24.14 28.01
C LEU A 12 4.31 -23.17 27.76
N ILE A 13 4.15 -22.13 28.59
CA ILE A 13 3.11 -21.09 28.41
C ILE A 13 3.37 -20.25 27.16
N ILE A 14 4.64 -20.01 26.80
CA ILE A 14 5.02 -19.29 25.57
C ILE A 14 4.76 -20.15 24.32
N LEU A 15 4.92 -21.49 24.42
CA LEU A 15 4.64 -22.42 23.32
C LEU A 15 3.15 -22.72 23.11
N LEU A 16 2.33 -22.62 24.16
CA LEU A 16 0.90 -22.94 24.14
C LEU A 16 -0.01 -21.72 24.02
N SER A 17 0.54 -20.51 24.13
CA SER A 17 -0.22 -19.32 23.77
C SER A 17 -0.35 -19.28 22.25
N PRO A 18 -1.58 -19.19 21.69
CA PRO A 18 -1.74 -18.86 20.29
C PRO A 18 -1.25 -17.42 20.17
N LEU A 19 0.04 -17.23 19.89
CA LEU A 19 0.50 -15.99 19.32
C LEU A 19 -0.32 -15.88 18.03
N PRO A 20 -1.28 -14.94 17.94
CA PRO A 20 -1.90 -14.74 16.65
C PRO A 20 -0.72 -14.38 15.75
N PHE A 21 -0.46 -15.23 14.77
CA PHE A 21 0.41 -14.89 13.65
C PHE A 21 -0.36 -13.85 12.85
N VAL A 22 -0.56 -12.67 13.45
CA VAL A 22 -0.89 -11.47 12.72
C VAL A 22 0.34 -11.29 11.89
N TYR A 23 0.26 -11.65 10.60
CA TYR A 23 1.17 -11.13 9.60
C TYR A 23 1.14 -9.60 9.82
N GLY A 24 2.16 -9.11 10.53
CA GLY A 24 2.02 -7.90 11.36
C GLY A 24 1.66 -6.72 10.48
N GLN A 25 0.43 -6.23 10.62
CA GLN A 25 0.02 -4.98 9.99
C GLN A 25 1.07 -3.92 10.35
N PRO A 26 1.56 -3.15 9.37
CA PRO A 26 2.55 -2.10 9.64
C PRO A 26 2.06 -1.19 10.76
N GLN A 27 2.90 -0.94 11.77
CA GLN A 27 2.49 -0.21 12.97
C GLN A 27 1.91 1.16 12.60
N GLY A 28 0.69 1.44 13.08
CA GLY A 28 0.00 2.70 12.84
C GLY A 28 -0.61 2.87 11.46
N TYR A 29 -0.48 1.89 10.56
CA TYR A 29 -1.22 1.87 9.31
C TYR A 29 -2.53 1.11 9.46
N VAL A 30 -3.53 1.44 8.65
CA VAL A 30 -4.81 0.75 8.47
C VAL A 30 -4.77 0.01 7.14
N LEU A 31 -5.17 -1.28 7.12
CA LEU A 31 -5.33 -2.03 5.88
C LEU A 31 -6.54 -1.49 5.09
N ILE A 32 -6.33 -1.04 3.85
CA ILE A 32 -7.39 -0.51 2.97
C ILE A 32 -7.74 -1.46 1.81
N TYR A 33 -6.82 -2.35 1.43
CA TYR A 33 -7.05 -3.34 0.39
C TYR A 33 -6.15 -4.56 0.60
N SER A 34 -6.72 -5.76 0.46
CA SER A 34 -5.96 -7.00 0.30
C SER A 34 -6.82 -7.98 -0.51
N PRO A 35 -6.33 -8.53 -1.63
CA PRO A 35 -7.07 -9.53 -2.38
C PRO A 35 -7.08 -10.87 -1.62
N PRO A 36 -8.00 -11.79 -1.98
CA PRO A 36 -7.90 -13.18 -1.57
C PRO A 36 -6.52 -13.75 -1.91
N ARG A 37 -6.01 -14.64 -1.05
CA ARG A 37 -4.67 -15.21 -1.19
C ARG A 37 -4.51 -15.89 -2.57
N ALA A 38 -3.66 -15.32 -3.42
CA ALA A 38 -3.32 -15.90 -4.70
C ALA A 38 -2.20 -16.94 -4.54
N TYR A 39 -2.42 -18.15 -5.05
CA TYR A 39 -1.42 -19.22 -5.06
C TYR A 39 -0.43 -19.11 -6.25
N ASN A 40 -0.78 -18.33 -7.27
CA ASN A 40 0.02 -18.07 -8.47
C ASN A 40 0.23 -16.55 -8.66
N ALA A 41 0.69 -15.87 -7.62
CA ALA A 41 0.93 -14.43 -7.66
C ALA A 41 2.28 -14.10 -8.32
N ASP A 42 2.29 -13.09 -9.18
CA ASP A 42 3.48 -12.52 -9.81
C ASP A 42 4.07 -11.35 -8.98
N TRP A 43 5.27 -10.90 -9.31
CA TRP A 43 5.94 -9.79 -8.62
C TRP A 43 5.23 -8.43 -8.77
N MET A 44 4.36 -8.29 -9.78
CA MET A 44 3.49 -7.12 -9.96
C MET A 44 2.21 -7.18 -9.12
N ASP A 45 1.84 -8.36 -8.61
CA ASP A 45 0.59 -8.51 -7.87
C ASP A 45 0.68 -7.84 -6.50
N VAL A 46 -0.29 -6.97 -6.24
CA VAL A 46 -0.44 -6.27 -4.96
C VAL A 46 -0.99 -7.23 -3.92
N LYS A 47 -0.22 -7.44 -2.85
CA LYS A 47 -0.58 -8.26 -1.70
C LYS A 47 -1.46 -7.50 -0.71
N ALA A 48 -1.11 -6.24 -0.46
CA ALA A 48 -1.85 -5.39 0.47
C ALA A 48 -1.54 -3.91 0.22
N VAL A 49 -2.53 -3.06 0.46
CA VAL A 49 -2.36 -1.61 0.54
C VAL A 49 -2.79 -1.18 1.93
N TYR A 50 -1.95 -0.39 2.56
CA TYR A 50 -2.21 0.21 3.85
C TYR A 50 -2.11 1.73 3.76
N MET A 51 -2.84 2.41 4.63
CA MET A 51 -2.87 3.87 4.73
C MET A 51 -2.61 4.29 6.18
N LYS A 52 -1.83 5.34 6.40
CA LYS A 52 -1.67 6.00 7.70
C LYS A 52 -1.92 7.48 7.53
N GLU A 53 -2.70 8.06 8.42
CA GLU A 53 -2.86 9.51 8.55
C GLU A 53 -2.07 9.97 9.78
N GLU A 54 -1.24 10.98 9.63
CA GLU A 54 -0.44 11.54 10.72
C GLU A 54 -0.21 13.05 10.48
N GLY A 55 -0.84 13.87 11.32
CA GLY A 55 -0.88 15.31 11.11
C GLY A 55 -1.54 15.66 9.78
N GLU A 56 -0.85 16.44 8.95
CA GLU A 56 -1.32 16.87 7.62
C GLU A 56 -0.85 15.94 6.49
N LYS A 57 -0.42 14.72 6.82
CA LYS A 57 0.16 13.78 5.86
C LYS A 57 -0.62 12.49 5.78
N ILE A 58 -0.79 12.00 4.56
CA ILE A 58 -1.30 10.67 4.25
C ILE A 58 -0.15 9.85 3.70
N TYR A 59 0.07 8.69 4.30
CA TYR A 59 1.10 7.74 3.92
C TYR A 59 0.46 6.49 3.35
N PHE A 60 1.00 6.00 2.24
CA PHE A 60 0.60 4.72 1.66
C PHE A 60 1.75 3.72 1.79
N ARG A 61 1.43 2.49 2.17
CA ARG A 61 2.35 1.36 2.09
C ARG A 61 1.73 0.31 1.19
N ILE A 62 2.45 -0.05 0.13
CA ILE A 62 1.98 -1.01 -0.86
C ILE A 62 2.93 -2.20 -0.83
N GLU A 63 2.39 -3.36 -0.49
CA GLU A 63 3.11 -4.62 -0.44
C GLU A 63 2.78 -5.44 -1.67
N TYR A 64 3.82 -6.06 -2.24
CA TYR A 64 3.71 -6.95 -3.40
C TYR A 64 4.03 -8.38 -2.99
N TYR A 65 3.55 -9.35 -3.77
CA TYR A 65 3.84 -10.76 -3.50
C TYR A 65 5.28 -11.15 -3.80
N GLY A 66 5.94 -10.46 -4.74
CA GLY A 66 7.31 -10.75 -5.16
C GLY A 66 8.20 -9.51 -5.21
N VAL A 67 9.51 -9.78 -5.23
CA VAL A 67 10.54 -8.78 -5.49
C VAL A 67 10.53 -8.47 -6.99
N MET A 68 10.56 -7.19 -7.34
CA MET A 68 10.67 -6.76 -8.73
C MET A 68 12.01 -7.26 -9.31
N PRO A 69 12.04 -7.86 -10.51
CA PRO A 69 13.29 -8.28 -11.14
C PRO A 69 14.22 -7.09 -11.37
N SER A 70 15.52 -7.27 -11.10
CA SER A 70 16.53 -6.21 -11.23
C SER A 70 16.97 -5.99 -12.69
N SER A 71 16.12 -5.38 -13.51
CA SER A 71 16.44 -4.94 -14.88
C SER A 71 15.64 -3.70 -15.27
N LYS A 72 16.20 -2.86 -16.15
CA LYS A 72 15.51 -1.72 -16.80
C LYS A 72 14.27 -2.11 -17.58
N ASP A 73 14.16 -3.37 -18.00
CA ASP A 73 13.05 -3.87 -18.83
C ASP A 73 11.78 -4.11 -17.99
N TYR A 74 11.90 -4.11 -16.65
CA TYR A 74 10.78 -4.22 -15.74
C TYR A 74 10.53 -2.87 -15.07
N GLU A 75 9.30 -2.38 -15.21
CA GLU A 75 8.83 -1.17 -14.53
C GLU A 75 7.62 -1.52 -13.67
N ARG A 76 7.59 -0.96 -12.46
CA ARG A 76 6.40 -0.93 -11.61
C ARG A 76 5.84 0.49 -11.58
N SER A 77 4.61 0.65 -12.01
CA SER A 77 3.90 1.93 -11.94
C SER A 77 2.64 1.84 -11.08
N ILE A 78 2.37 2.87 -10.29
CA ILE A 78 1.22 2.98 -9.39
C ILE A 78 0.54 4.31 -9.64
N ALA A 79 -0.79 4.29 -9.71
CA ALA A 79 -1.64 5.48 -9.72
C ALA A 79 -2.54 5.46 -8.47
N ILE A 80 -2.55 6.57 -7.71
CA ILE A 80 -3.44 6.77 -6.57
C ILE A 80 -4.27 8.01 -6.84
N CYS A 81 -5.59 7.86 -6.77
CA CYS A 81 -6.55 8.93 -7.07
C CYS A 81 -7.37 9.22 -5.82
N ILE A 82 -7.41 10.47 -5.39
CA ILE A 82 -8.01 10.87 -4.12
C ILE A 82 -9.18 11.82 -4.43
N TYR A 83 -10.33 11.48 -3.87
CA TYR A 83 -11.58 12.25 -3.90
C TYR A 83 -11.74 12.93 -2.55
N ALA A 84 -11.16 14.11 -2.39
CA ALA A 84 -11.10 14.80 -1.10
C ALA A 84 -12.47 15.37 -0.72
N ASP A 85 -13.22 15.88 -1.70
CA ASP A 85 -14.56 16.43 -1.49
C ASP A 85 -15.70 15.41 -1.61
N ARG A 86 -15.36 14.16 -1.99
CA ARG A 86 -16.29 13.04 -2.24
C ARG A 86 -17.39 13.37 -3.26
N ASN A 87 -17.14 14.32 -4.15
CA ASN A 87 -18.08 14.70 -5.18
C ASN A 87 -17.58 14.21 -6.56
N PRO A 88 -18.22 13.20 -7.17
CA PRO A 88 -17.79 12.71 -8.49
C PRO A 88 -18.00 13.74 -9.62
N GLN A 89 -18.72 14.84 -9.35
CA GLN A 89 -18.98 15.91 -10.31
C GLN A 89 -17.94 17.03 -10.30
N THR A 90 -17.00 17.07 -9.36
CA THR A 90 -15.84 17.98 -9.34
C THR A 90 -14.59 17.22 -9.80
N GLY A 91 -13.37 17.78 -9.71
CA GLY A 91 -12.13 17.06 -10.02
C GLY A 91 -11.78 16.87 -11.50
N GLU A 92 -10.62 16.22 -11.74
CA GLU A 92 -10.07 15.95 -13.07
C GLU A 92 -10.64 14.66 -13.68
N ASP A 93 -10.77 14.62 -15.01
CA ASP A 93 -11.07 13.38 -15.73
C ASP A 93 -9.80 12.54 -15.91
N ARG A 94 -9.64 11.55 -15.02
CA ARG A 94 -8.50 10.62 -15.00
C ARG A 94 -8.94 9.18 -15.27
N ARG A 95 -10.00 8.96 -16.07
CA ARG A 95 -10.54 7.61 -16.33
C ARG A 95 -9.51 6.60 -16.85
N ILE A 96 -8.49 7.05 -17.58
CA ILE A 96 -7.38 6.21 -18.05
C ILE A 96 -6.64 5.53 -16.89
N TRP A 97 -6.43 6.24 -15.78
CA TRP A 97 -5.62 5.77 -14.65
C TRP A 97 -6.47 5.32 -13.46
N CYS A 98 -7.57 6.02 -13.20
CA CYS A 98 -8.36 5.88 -11.98
C CYS A 98 -9.66 5.07 -12.19
N ARG A 99 -10.02 4.75 -13.44
CA ARG A 99 -11.31 4.16 -13.87
C ARG A 99 -12.57 4.96 -13.46
N LEU A 100 -12.40 6.06 -12.73
CA LEU A 100 -13.43 6.91 -12.18
C LEU A 100 -13.08 8.38 -12.49
N GLN A 101 -14.10 9.22 -12.61
CA GLN A 101 -13.97 10.66 -12.84
C GLN A 101 -14.10 11.41 -11.52
N GLY A 102 -13.35 12.50 -11.39
CA GLY A 102 -13.52 13.50 -10.34
C GLY A 102 -12.52 13.43 -9.20
N ALA A 103 -11.34 12.88 -9.47
CA ALA A 103 -10.26 12.91 -8.50
C ALA A 103 -9.75 14.35 -8.32
N ASP A 104 -9.63 14.78 -7.07
CA ASP A 104 -9.06 16.08 -6.68
C ASP A 104 -7.52 16.04 -6.66
N TYR A 105 -6.97 14.87 -6.32
CA TYR A 105 -5.53 14.63 -6.34
C TYR A 105 -5.21 13.35 -7.09
N PHE A 106 -4.09 13.38 -7.79
CA PHE A 106 -3.56 12.24 -8.53
C PHE A 106 -2.07 12.10 -8.23
N ILE A 107 -1.68 10.93 -7.74
CA ILE A 107 -0.29 10.57 -7.51
C ILE A 107 0.08 9.48 -8.49
N LYS A 108 1.19 9.67 -9.20
CA LYS A 108 1.81 8.63 -10.04
C LYS A 108 3.20 8.34 -9.52
N PHE A 109 3.52 7.06 -9.39
CA PHE A 109 4.86 6.58 -9.11
C PHE A 109 5.27 5.57 -10.18
N SER A 110 6.50 5.65 -10.67
CA SER A 110 7.12 4.65 -11.54
C SER A 110 8.54 4.35 -11.06
N LEU A 111 8.95 3.09 -11.15
CA LEU A 111 10.30 2.64 -10.79
C LEU A 111 10.72 1.46 -11.68
N SER A 112 11.89 1.54 -12.29
CA SER A 112 12.51 0.40 -12.99
C SER A 112 13.20 -0.54 -12.00
N GLY A 113 13.26 -1.82 -12.36
CA GLY A 113 13.85 -2.89 -11.57
C GLY A 113 15.28 -2.65 -11.10
N ASP A 114 16.07 -2.01 -11.94
CA ASP A 114 17.47 -1.64 -11.70
C ASP A 114 17.66 -0.21 -11.18
N ASN A 115 16.57 0.51 -10.91
CA ASN A 115 16.53 1.93 -10.54
C ASN A 115 17.12 2.89 -11.60
N PHE A 116 17.31 2.45 -12.86
CA PHE A 116 17.69 3.33 -13.96
C PHE A 116 16.69 4.48 -14.18
N TYR A 117 15.40 4.21 -13.98
CA TYR A 117 14.33 5.18 -14.08
C TYR A 117 13.46 5.18 -12.82
N TYR A 118 13.16 6.38 -12.32
CA TYR A 118 12.15 6.59 -11.30
C TYR A 118 11.44 7.92 -11.53
N GLU A 119 10.14 7.95 -11.25
CA GLU A 119 9.31 9.14 -11.35
C GLU A 119 8.31 9.16 -10.20
N ALA A 120 8.10 10.33 -9.62
CA ALA A 120 7.01 10.59 -8.69
C ALA A 120 6.36 11.92 -9.05
N LEU A 121 5.06 11.89 -9.31
CA LEU A 121 4.27 13.07 -9.67
C LEU A 121 3.09 13.20 -8.71
N LEU A 122 2.82 14.43 -8.28
CA LEU A 122 1.60 14.81 -7.58
C LEU A 122 0.91 15.91 -8.39
N PHE A 123 -0.31 15.63 -8.80
CA PHE A 123 -1.20 16.59 -9.43
C PHE A 123 -2.33 16.91 -8.48
N LYS A 124 -2.64 18.20 -8.36
CA LYS A 124 -3.84 18.69 -7.70
C LYS A 124 -4.73 19.32 -8.76
N TRP A 125 -5.98 18.91 -8.81
CA TRP A 125 -6.97 19.55 -9.67
C TRP A 125 -7.17 21.01 -9.22
N ASN A 126 -7.19 21.92 -10.19
CA ASN A 126 -7.47 23.34 -9.97
C ASN A 126 -8.78 23.70 -10.65
N ASN A 127 -9.71 24.20 -9.85
CA ASN A 127 -11.08 24.59 -10.18
C ASN A 127 -11.20 25.84 -11.08
N THR A 128 -10.09 26.42 -11.52
CA THR A 128 -10.09 27.56 -12.47
C THR A 128 -10.43 27.17 -13.92
N PHE A 129 -10.53 25.88 -14.24
CA PHE A 129 -11.00 25.42 -15.55
C PHE A 129 -12.40 24.80 -15.39
N PRO A 130 -13.46 25.40 -15.99
CA PRO A 130 -14.76 24.77 -16.04
C PRO A 130 -14.65 23.45 -16.80
N LYS A 131 -15.42 22.44 -16.38
CA LYS A 131 -15.56 21.21 -17.15
C LYS A 131 -16.13 21.57 -18.53
N GLY A 132 -15.34 21.34 -19.58
CA GLY A 132 -15.79 21.39 -20.98
C GLY A 132 -16.50 20.12 -21.37
#